data_AF-A0A6S7HIA3-F1
#
_entry.id   AF-A0A6S7HIA3-F1
#
_cell.length_a   1.000
_cell.length_b   1.000
_cell.length_c   1.000
_cell.angle_alpha   90.00
_cell.angle_beta   90.00
_cell.angle_gamma   90.00
#
_symmetry.space_group_name_H-M   'P 1'
#
loop_
_entity.id
_entity.type
_entity.pdbx_description
1 polymer ?
#
loop_
_entity_poly.entity_id
_entity_poly.type
_entity_poly.pdbx_seq_one_letter_code
_entity_poly.pdbx_strand_id
1 'polypeptide(L)'
;MDAASHALFAGITKTRGGDISVGISTNNVEVAKELINKLGGKVGIGIGLALGALLAYKVIKPLIDDAVKKGFGGERNDQEVRGIRPGSLHVLLHCFTDERYLEVLEEIESGRMKERLDKEFLNIGIQTEGLMMEIEDMEKVNKTKEAINKR
;
A
#
# COMPACT_ATOMS: atom_id res chain seq x y z
N MET A 1 40.91 18.93 6.14
CA MET A 1 39.50 18.57 5.88
C MET A 1 38.68 19.35 6.90
N ASP A 2 37.94 20.33 6.40
CA ASP A 2 37.42 21.49 7.12
C ASP A 2 36.10 21.18 7.82
N ALA A 3 35.89 21.78 8.99
CA ALA A 3 34.67 21.71 9.81
C ALA A 3 33.42 22.24 9.07
N ALA A 4 33.60 22.91 7.92
CA ALA A 4 32.56 23.32 7.00
C ALA A 4 31.75 22.14 6.40
N SER A 5 32.30 20.92 6.32
CA SER A 5 31.57 19.76 5.77
C SER A 5 30.55 19.16 6.76
N HIS A 6 30.62 19.48 8.05
CA HIS A 6 29.62 19.05 9.04
C HIS A 6 28.45 20.04 9.17
N ALA A 7 28.60 21.29 8.70
CA ALA A 7 27.54 22.30 8.74
C ALA A 7 26.53 22.17 7.58
N LEU A 8 26.85 21.44 6.51
CA LEU A 8 25.98 21.24 5.36
C LEU A 8 24.82 20.24 5.61
N PHE A 9 24.86 19.48 6.71
CA PHE A 9 23.74 18.60 7.11
C PHE A 9 22.78 19.23 8.13
N ALA A 10 23.06 20.45 8.60
CA ALA A 10 22.20 21.15 9.56
C ALA A 10 21.16 22.08 8.88
N GLY A 11 21.10 22.11 7.55
CA GLY A 11 20.37 23.13 6.79
C GLY A 11 19.42 22.64 5.68
N ILE A 12 19.11 21.34 5.57
CA ILE A 12 18.20 20.82 4.53
C ILE A 12 16.96 20.19 5.18
N THR A 13 15.87 20.93 5.03
CA THR A 13 14.45 20.54 5.02
C THR A 13 13.86 19.91 6.28
N LYS A 14 12.96 20.69 6.88
CA LYS A 14 11.85 20.24 7.73
C LYS A 14 11.16 19.06 7.04
N THR A 15 11.48 17.81 7.39
CA THR A 15 10.76 16.64 6.88
C THR A 15 9.29 16.81 7.23
N ARG A 16 8.48 17.13 6.23
CA ARG A 16 7.04 17.20 6.35
C ARG A 16 6.49 16.43 5.17
N GLY A 17 5.74 15.41 5.51
CA GLY A 17 4.85 14.64 4.67
C GLY A 17 3.72 14.21 5.59
N GLY A 18 3.29 12.96 5.51
CA GLY A 18 2.22 12.49 6.39
C GLY A 18 1.85 11.04 6.15
N ASP A 19 0.97 10.56 7.01
CA ASP A 19 0.42 9.22 6.91
C ASP A 19 -0.92 9.25 6.17
N ILE A 20 -1.08 8.36 5.20
CA ILE A 20 -2.33 8.06 4.52
C ILE A 20 -2.69 6.61 4.87
N SER A 21 -3.82 6.43 5.57
CA SER A 21 -4.35 5.10 5.88
C SER A 21 -5.34 4.70 4.80
N VAL A 22 -5.10 3.54 4.18
CA VAL A 22 -5.85 3.07 3.03
C VAL A 22 -6.45 1.70 3.34
N GLY A 23 -7.77 1.62 3.26
CA GLY A 23 -8.53 0.38 3.32
C GLY A 23 -8.68 -0.20 1.91
N ILE A 24 -8.37 -1.50 1.77
CA ILE A 24 -8.55 -2.23 0.51
C ILE A 24 -9.55 -3.37 0.73
N SER A 25 -10.57 -3.38 -0.12
CA SER A 25 -11.65 -4.36 -0.10
C SER A 25 -11.96 -4.87 -1.51
N THR A 26 -12.64 -5.99 -1.61
CA THR A 26 -13.01 -6.61 -2.89
C THR A 26 -14.27 -7.45 -2.68
N ASN A 27 -15.09 -7.56 -3.71
CA ASN A 27 -16.32 -8.33 -3.67
C ASN A 27 -16.05 -9.84 -3.77
N ASN A 28 -15.07 -10.22 -4.58
CA ASN A 28 -14.73 -11.62 -4.82
C ASN A 28 -13.24 -11.77 -5.12
N VAL A 29 -12.68 -12.92 -4.73
CA VAL A 29 -11.27 -13.27 -4.93
C VAL A 29 -11.19 -14.67 -5.51
N GLU A 30 -10.47 -14.79 -6.62
CA GLU A 30 -10.11 -16.08 -7.22
C GLU A 30 -8.60 -16.28 -7.13
N VAL A 31 -8.20 -17.50 -6.75
CA VAL A 31 -6.77 -17.86 -6.60
C VAL A 31 -6.41 -18.90 -7.65
N ALA A 32 -5.37 -18.61 -8.43
CA ALA A 32 -4.87 -19.48 -9.48
C ALA A 32 -4.45 -20.85 -8.92
N LYS A 33 -4.79 -21.92 -9.65
CA LYS A 33 -4.44 -23.30 -9.27
C LYS A 33 -2.95 -23.50 -9.05
N GLU A 34 -2.10 -22.82 -9.81
CA GLU A 34 -0.65 -22.87 -9.65
C GLU A 34 -0.18 -22.33 -8.30
N LEU A 35 -0.80 -21.25 -7.82
CA LEU A 35 -0.53 -20.71 -6.49
C LEU A 35 -1.00 -21.71 -5.42
N ILE A 36 -2.18 -22.30 -5.58
CA ILE A 36 -2.70 -23.34 -4.65
C ILE A 36 -1.78 -24.56 -4.59
N ASN A 37 -1.25 -24.99 -5.73
CA ASN A 37 -0.31 -26.11 -5.82
C ASN A 37 1.04 -25.78 -5.14
N LYS A 38 1.57 -24.56 -5.37
CA LYS A 38 2.77 -24.06 -4.66
C LYS A 38 2.59 -24.02 -3.14
N LEU A 39 1.35 -23.82 -2.69
CA LEU A 39 0.98 -23.79 -1.26
C LEU A 39 0.61 -25.19 -0.71
N GLY A 40 0.83 -26.25 -1.49
CA GLY A 40 0.61 -27.64 -1.07
C GLY A 40 -0.86 -28.01 -0.89
N GLY A 41 -1.77 -27.38 -1.65
CA GLY A 41 -3.20 -27.69 -1.61
C GLY A 41 -3.92 -27.24 -0.33
N LYS A 42 -3.26 -26.45 0.53
CA LYS A 42 -3.82 -25.98 1.82
C LYS A 42 -4.78 -24.80 1.70
N VAL A 43 -5.01 -24.31 0.48
CA VAL A 43 -5.95 -23.20 0.22
C VAL A 43 -7.26 -23.81 -0.28
N GLY A 44 -8.30 -23.79 0.57
CA GLY A 44 -9.64 -24.19 0.15
C GLY A 44 -10.15 -23.25 -0.94
N ILE A 45 -10.53 -23.79 -2.10
CA ILE A 45 -11.16 -23.03 -3.17
C ILE A 45 -12.62 -22.83 -2.79
N GLY A 46 -12.96 -21.62 -2.33
CA GLY A 46 -14.33 -21.20 -2.13
C GLY A 46 -14.51 -19.79 -2.67
N ILE A 47 -15.47 -19.63 -3.58
CA ILE A 47 -15.96 -18.32 -4.03
C ILE A 47 -16.43 -17.59 -2.76
N GLY A 48 -15.81 -16.45 -2.45
CA GLY A 48 -16.14 -15.66 -1.26
C GLY A 48 -15.16 -15.74 -0.08
N LEU A 49 -13.92 -16.19 -0.28
CA LEU A 49 -12.89 -15.94 0.73
C LEU A 49 -12.47 -14.48 0.65
N ALA A 50 -13.07 -13.65 1.50
CA ALA A 50 -12.43 -12.41 1.91
C ALA A 50 -10.94 -12.70 2.18
N LEU A 51 -10.05 -11.79 1.79
CA LEU A 51 -8.58 -11.90 1.97
C LEU A 51 -8.16 -12.28 3.41
N GLY A 52 -9.10 -12.27 4.38
CA GLY A 52 -9.00 -12.74 5.75
C GLY A 52 -9.30 -14.22 6.08
N ALA A 53 -9.48 -15.18 5.16
CA ALA A 53 -9.65 -16.60 5.51
C ALA A 53 -8.36 -17.33 5.97
N LEU A 54 -7.77 -16.78 7.03
CA LEU A 54 -7.03 -17.26 8.20
C LEU A 54 -6.05 -18.46 8.20
N LEU A 55 -6.03 -19.37 7.22
CA LEU A 55 -4.99 -20.43 7.16
C LEU A 55 -4.04 -20.26 5.98
N ALA A 56 -4.53 -19.71 4.88
CA ALA A 56 -3.69 -19.36 3.73
C ALA A 56 -2.88 -18.07 3.99
N TYR A 57 -3.44 -17.09 4.71
CA TYR A 57 -2.83 -15.76 4.88
C TYR A 57 -1.39 -15.84 5.41
N LYS A 58 -1.08 -16.65 6.43
CA LYS A 58 0.31 -16.76 6.93
C LYS A 58 1.31 -17.26 5.87
N VAL A 59 0.87 -18.12 4.96
CA VAL A 59 1.73 -18.71 3.93
C VAL A 59 1.87 -17.77 2.72
N ILE A 60 0.78 -17.10 2.34
CA ILE A 60 0.77 -16.14 1.22
C ILE A 60 1.11 -14.71 1.61
N LYS A 61 1.21 -14.42 2.92
CA LYS A 61 1.48 -13.08 3.45
C LYS A 61 2.72 -12.45 2.82
N PRO A 62 3.85 -13.14 2.65
CA PRO A 62 5.01 -12.53 1.99
C PRO A 62 4.71 -12.08 0.55
N LEU A 63 3.92 -12.87 -0.19
CA LEU A 63 3.51 -12.55 -1.57
C LEU A 63 2.53 -11.37 -1.59
N ILE A 64 1.55 -11.37 -0.70
CA ILE A 64 0.59 -10.25 -0.57
C ILE A 64 1.32 -8.98 -0.13
N ASP A 65 2.18 -9.04 0.88
CA ASP A 65 2.92 -7.88 1.38
C ASP A 65 3.83 -7.30 0.28
N ASP A 66 4.49 -8.14 -0.52
CA ASP A 66 5.29 -7.72 -1.67
C ASP A 66 4.43 -7.09 -2.79
N ALA A 67 3.31 -7.73 -3.15
CA ALA A 67 2.36 -7.19 -4.14
C ALA A 67 1.79 -5.84 -3.69
N VAL A 68 1.46 -5.69 -2.41
CA VAL A 68 1.00 -4.42 -1.83
C VAL A 68 2.09 -3.37 -1.89
N LYS A 69 3.33 -3.69 -1.50
CA LYS A 69 4.46 -2.75 -1.61
C LYS A 69 4.64 -2.27 -3.05
N LYS A 70 4.62 -3.19 -4.03
CA LYS A 70 4.71 -2.85 -5.47
C LYS A 70 3.52 -2.03 -5.95
N GLY A 71 2.30 -2.40 -5.53
CA GLY A 71 1.06 -1.66 -5.80
C GLY A 71 1.14 -0.20 -5.35
N PHE A 72 1.78 0.05 -4.21
CA PHE A 72 1.98 1.36 -3.61
C PHE A 72 3.24 2.09 -4.15
N GLY A 73 3.92 1.56 -5.17
CA GLY A 73 5.05 2.20 -5.83
C GLY A 73 6.43 1.60 -5.54
N GLY A 74 6.49 0.46 -4.85
CA GLY A 74 7.72 -0.30 -4.59
C GLY A 74 8.62 0.30 -3.50
N GLU A 75 9.89 -0.12 -3.51
CA GLU A 75 10.92 0.43 -2.62
C GLU A 75 11.28 1.86 -3.05
N ARG A 76 11.14 2.80 -2.13
CA ARG A 76 11.44 4.21 -2.36
C ARG A 76 12.04 4.83 -1.11
N ASN A 77 12.87 5.85 -1.30
CA ASN A 77 13.51 6.58 -0.20
C ASN A 77 12.62 7.70 0.38
N ASP A 78 11.50 8.00 -0.28
CA ASP A 78 10.58 9.11 0.03
C ASP A 78 9.22 8.65 0.60
N GLN A 79 9.01 7.33 0.75
CA GLN A 79 7.85 6.75 1.41
C GLN A 79 8.14 5.39 2.03
N GLU A 80 7.26 4.92 2.92
CA GLU A 80 7.31 3.59 3.52
C GLU A 80 5.91 3.01 3.70
N VAL A 81 5.71 1.77 3.24
CA VAL A 81 4.47 0.99 3.44
C VAL A 81 4.55 0.23 4.77
N ARG A 82 3.60 0.48 5.67
CA ARG A 82 3.54 -0.07 7.03
C ARG A 82 2.18 -0.69 7.33
N GLY A 83 2.12 -1.47 8.41
CA GLY A 83 0.85 -1.80 9.07
C GLY A 83 -0.12 -2.71 8.31
N ILE A 84 0.38 -3.58 7.40
CA ILE A 84 -0.45 -4.50 6.61
C ILE A 84 -1.14 -5.54 7.51
N ARG A 85 -2.48 -5.45 7.67
CA ARG A 85 -3.30 -6.32 8.55
C ARG A 85 -4.28 -7.22 7.77
N PRO A 86 -4.61 -8.43 8.29
CA PRO A 86 -5.60 -9.34 7.69
C PRO A 86 -7.06 -8.95 7.98
N GLY A 87 -8.00 -9.49 7.18
CA GLY A 87 -9.45 -9.28 7.31
C GLY A 87 -9.99 -8.42 6.17
N SER A 88 -9.67 -7.13 6.24
CA SER A 88 -9.69 -6.12 5.18
C SER A 88 -8.26 -5.58 5.12
N LEU A 89 -7.67 -5.47 3.95
CA LEU A 89 -6.26 -5.15 3.84
C LEU A 89 -6.08 -3.65 4.16
N HIS A 90 -5.70 -3.36 5.40
CA HIS A 90 -5.40 -2.02 5.87
C HIS A 90 -3.92 -1.73 5.66
N VAL A 91 -3.61 -0.63 5.00
CA VAL A 91 -2.24 -0.23 4.65
C VAL A 91 -2.00 1.19 5.13
N LEU A 92 -0.96 1.37 5.95
CA LEU A 92 -0.50 2.69 6.36
C LEU A 92 0.66 3.11 5.46
N LEU A 93 0.45 4.10 4.60
CA LEU A 93 1.51 4.65 3.78
C LEU A 93 2.06 5.92 4.44
N HIS A 94 3.33 5.89 4.84
CA HIS A 94 4.04 7.04 5.37
C HIS A 94 4.81 7.74 4.26
N CYS A 95 4.52 9.00 3.97
CA CYS A 95 5.27 9.83 3.02
C CYS A 95 6.22 10.74 3.78
N PHE A 96 7.51 10.74 3.42
CA PHE A 96 8.54 11.55 4.10
C PHE A 96 8.56 13.01 3.62
N THR A 97 8.00 13.30 2.44
CA THR A 97 7.94 14.64 1.83
C THR A 97 6.51 15.07 1.47
N ASP A 98 6.31 16.38 1.35
CA ASP A 98 5.04 17.00 1.01
C ASP A 98 4.68 16.72 -0.45
N GLU A 99 5.67 16.78 -1.35
CA GLU A 99 5.50 16.45 -2.77
C GLU A 99 5.03 15.00 -2.92
N ARG A 100 5.69 14.07 -2.22
CA ARG A 100 5.32 12.65 -2.30
C ARG A 100 3.93 12.40 -1.73
N TYR A 101 3.58 13.08 -0.64
CA TYR A 101 2.25 13.00 -0.07
C TYR A 101 1.16 13.42 -1.07
N LEU A 102 1.37 14.52 -1.79
CA LEU A 102 0.42 15.01 -2.80
C LEU A 102 0.35 14.09 -4.03
N GLU A 103 1.49 13.60 -4.53
CA GLU A 103 1.54 12.63 -5.64
C GLU A 103 0.78 11.35 -5.31
N VAL A 104 1.01 10.79 -4.13
CA VAL A 104 0.33 9.58 -3.65
C VAL A 104 -1.16 9.81 -3.57
N LEU A 105 -1.59 10.96 -3.03
CA LEU A 105 -3.00 11.29 -2.96
C LEU A 105 -3.63 11.38 -4.36
N GLU A 106 -2.96 11.99 -5.32
CA GLU A 106 -3.41 12.03 -6.72
C GLU A 106 -3.46 10.63 -7.34
N GLU A 107 -2.47 9.76 -7.07
CA GLU A 107 -2.47 8.37 -7.57
C GLU A 107 -3.64 7.54 -7.00
N ILE A 108 -4.04 7.81 -5.75
CA ILE A 108 -5.22 7.18 -5.12
C ILE A 108 -6.49 7.76 -5.75
N GLU A 109 -6.64 9.09 -5.78
CA GLU A 109 -7.82 9.79 -6.33
C GLU A 109 -8.06 9.45 -7.81
N SER A 110 -7.00 9.33 -8.61
CA SER A 110 -7.07 8.96 -10.03
C SER A 110 -7.27 7.46 -10.29
N GLY A 111 -7.15 6.62 -9.26
CA GLY A 111 -7.24 5.16 -9.38
C GLY A 111 -6.00 4.46 -9.93
N ARG A 112 -4.94 5.19 -10.32
CA ARG A 112 -3.68 4.59 -10.82
C ARG A 112 -3.06 3.63 -9.81
N MET A 113 -3.10 3.95 -8.52
CA MET A 113 -2.60 3.07 -7.46
C MET A 113 -3.41 1.78 -7.37
N LYS A 114 -4.73 1.86 -7.51
CA LYS A 114 -5.63 0.70 -7.53
C LYS A 114 -5.34 -0.20 -8.73
N GLU A 115 -5.19 0.36 -9.93
CA GLU A 115 -4.88 -0.42 -11.14
C GLU A 115 -3.54 -1.15 -11.02
N ARG A 116 -2.53 -0.48 -10.44
CA ARG A 116 -1.23 -1.08 -10.19
C ARG A 116 -1.33 -2.22 -9.17
N LEU A 117 -2.07 -2.02 -8.07
CA LEU A 117 -2.30 -3.05 -7.07
C LEU A 117 -3.02 -4.28 -7.66
N ASP A 118 -4.04 -4.08 -8.47
CA ASP A 118 -4.78 -5.18 -9.11
C ASP A 118 -3.88 -6.02 -10.04
N LYS A 119 -3.00 -5.36 -10.80
CA LYS A 119 -1.97 -6.04 -11.62
C LYS A 119 -1.01 -6.85 -10.77
N GLU A 120 -0.55 -6.32 -9.64
CA GLU A 120 0.36 -7.04 -8.75
C GLU A 120 -0.31 -8.25 -8.09
N PHE A 121 -1.60 -8.16 -7.73
CA PHE A 121 -2.36 -9.32 -7.30
C PHE A 121 -2.47 -10.37 -8.40
N LEU A 122 -2.78 -9.96 -9.64
CA LEU A 122 -2.85 -10.88 -10.77
C LEU A 122 -1.51 -11.59 -11.02
N ASN A 123 -0.38 -10.87 -10.88
CA ASN A 123 0.97 -11.41 -11.05
C ASN A 123 1.30 -12.53 -10.05
N ILE A 124 0.72 -12.48 -8.85
CA ILE A 124 0.88 -13.55 -7.85
C ILE A 124 -0.22 -14.61 -7.94
N GLY A 125 -1.10 -14.53 -8.93
CA GLY A 125 -2.19 -15.48 -9.16
C GLY A 125 -3.43 -15.21 -8.32
N ILE A 126 -3.66 -13.95 -7.92
CA ILE A 126 -4.86 -13.51 -7.21
C ILE A 126 -5.65 -12.59 -8.14
N GLN A 127 -6.82 -13.03 -8.59
CA GLN A 127 -7.74 -12.21 -9.35
C GLN A 127 -8.78 -11.62 -8.40
N THR A 128 -9.02 -10.32 -8.50
CA THR A 128 -9.99 -9.62 -7.65
C THR A 128 -11.12 -9.03 -8.49
N GLU A 129 -12.35 -9.13 -7.99
CA GLU A 129 -13.52 -8.48 -8.59
C GLU A 129 -13.96 -7.32 -7.71
N GLY A 130 -14.21 -6.16 -8.31
CA GLY A 130 -14.67 -4.98 -7.58
C GLY A 130 -13.67 -4.51 -6.52
N LEU A 131 -12.37 -4.55 -6.80
CA LEU A 131 -11.34 -3.99 -5.90
C LEU A 131 -11.66 -2.52 -5.59
N MET A 132 -11.73 -2.17 -4.32
CA MET A 132 -11.94 -0.82 -3.84
C MET A 132 -10.76 -0.40 -2.98
N MET A 133 -10.45 0.89 -3.03
CA MET A 133 -9.37 1.51 -2.28
C MET A 133 -9.92 2.80 -1.69
N GLU A 134 -9.97 2.88 -0.36
CA GLU A 134 -10.61 3.96 0.37
C GLU A 134 -9.62 4.58 1.35
N ILE A 135 -9.58 5.91 1.39
CA ILE A 135 -8.84 6.65 2.43
C ILE A 135 -9.69 6.61 3.70
N GLU A 136 -9.15 6.03 4.77
CA GLU A 136 -9.90 5.77 6.00
C GLU A 136 -10.21 7.05 6.80
N ASP A 137 -9.32 8.04 6.74
CA ASP A 137 -9.47 9.33 7.42
C ASP A 137 -9.24 10.48 6.43
N MET A 138 -10.26 10.71 5.60
CA MET A 138 -10.24 11.75 4.58
C MET A 138 -10.15 13.16 5.20
N GLU A 139 -10.69 13.36 6.41
CA GLU A 139 -10.62 14.66 7.10
C GLU A 139 -9.18 15.01 7.47
N LYS A 140 -8.45 14.07 8.09
CA LYS A 140 -7.02 14.25 8.38
C LYS A 140 -6.23 14.45 7.10
N VAL A 141 -6.51 13.68 6.05
CA VAL A 141 -5.80 13.79 4.78
C VAL A 141 -5.97 15.18 4.15
N ASN A 142 -7.20 15.71 4.14
CA ASN A 142 -7.51 17.03 3.63
C ASN A 142 -6.85 18.14 4.47
N LYS A 143 -6.86 18.03 5.80
CA LYS A 143 -6.16 18.99 6.68
C LYS A 143 -4.65 19.02 6.38
N THR A 144 -4.03 17.86 6.17
CA THR A 144 -2.62 17.79 5.76
C THR A 144 -2.41 18.41 4.38
N LYS A 145 -3.23 18.06 3.37
CA LYS A 145 -3.18 18.64 2.02
C LYS A 145 -3.26 20.17 2.04
N GLU A 146 -4.21 20.72 2.79
CA GLU A 146 -4.33 22.17 2.97
C GLU A 146 -3.12 22.79 3.68
N ALA A 147 -2.61 22.13 4.73
CA ALA A 147 -1.45 22.60 5.46
C ALA A 147 -0.16 22.55 4.64
N ILE A 148 -0.08 21.70 3.62
CA ILE A 148 1.00 21.65 2.62
C ILE A 148 0.84 22.82 1.66
N ASN A 149 -0.34 22.98 1.05
CA ASN A 149 -0.60 24.02 0.04
C ASN A 149 -0.50 25.46 0.57
N LYS A 150 -0.57 25.67 1.88
CA LYS A 150 -0.42 26.98 2.55
C LYS A 150 1.04 27.34 2.88
N ARG A 151 2.01 26.45 2.62
CA ARG A 151 3.45 26.69 2.87
C ARG A 151 4.09 27.37 1.68
#